data_AF-A0A9E2R8Z5-F1
#
_entry.id   AF-A0A9E2R8Z5-F1
#
_cell.length_a   1.000
_cell.length_b   1.000
_cell.length_c   1.000
_cell.angle_alpha   90.00
_cell.angle_beta   90.00
_cell.angle_gamma   90.00
#
_symmetry.space_group_name_H-M   'P 1'
#
loop_
_entity.id
_entity.type
_entity.pdbx_description
1 polymer ?
#
loop_
_entity_poly.entity_id
_entity_poly.type
_entity_poly.pdbx_seq_one_letter_code
_entity_poly.pdbx_strand_id
1 'polypeptide(L)'
;MPSIDDFLRRRHNDFGDWGKSLVAHLILMYERRAISRFSENGFDWFGTLWSHINCPIDRLQEQQVVFITFNYDRTIEHLLCMAAAHAGGRSPAEAWKFASRVKVIHLHGSVGKYLPERTDPIAGHLPYGHTPDVSELWESESRFDYKLYWEAKRDSSLWVEAKEIVQAAHEIYVLGVGSAVEPLNDLFGPHTPGIERCQQFLCATGLRSAEIGRLTTATKYSATGNPPPPNPEDNAQDVMRRYFDPSRFFNRRSNTG
;
A
#
# COMPACT_ATOMS: atom_id res chain seq x y z
N MET A 1 21.48 -8.77 3.96
CA MET A 1 21.94 -7.62 3.14
C MET A 1 21.25 -6.38 3.70
N PRO A 2 21.92 -5.24 3.92
CA PRO A 2 21.24 -4.00 4.32
C PRO A 2 20.21 -3.60 3.25
N SER A 3 19.12 -2.94 3.64
CA SER A 3 18.18 -2.38 2.67
C SER A 3 18.85 -1.29 1.83
N ILE A 4 18.29 -1.00 0.65
CA ILE A 4 18.77 0.12 -0.18
C ILE A 4 18.73 1.44 0.60
N ASP A 5 17.70 1.60 1.42
CA ASP A 5 17.55 2.74 2.30
C ASP A 5 18.69 2.83 3.33
N ASP A 6 19.04 1.72 3.98
CA ASP A 6 20.15 1.71 4.93
C ASP A 6 21.51 1.98 4.28
N PHE A 7 21.71 1.51 3.04
CA PHE A 7 22.91 1.79 2.28
C PHE A 7 23.03 3.29 1.96
N LEU A 8 21.97 3.86 1.40
CA LEU A 8 21.90 5.28 1.02
C LEU A 8 21.98 6.19 2.24
N ARG A 9 21.40 5.81 3.39
CA ARG A 9 21.55 6.55 4.66
C ARG A 9 23.01 6.70 5.07
N ARG A 10 23.79 5.61 4.99
CA ARG A 10 25.21 5.61 5.38
C ARG A 10 26.11 6.33 4.39
N ARG A 11 25.65 6.48 3.14
CA ARG A 11 26.42 7.04 2.03
C ARG A 11 25.76 8.26 1.40
N HIS A 12 24.90 8.96 2.12
CA HIS A 12 24.08 10.05 1.55
C HIS A 12 24.93 11.19 0.99
N ASN A 13 26.10 11.46 1.59
CA ASN A 13 27.04 12.46 1.06
C ASN A 13 27.72 12.05 -0.25
N ASP A 14 27.83 10.74 -0.50
CA ASP A 14 28.50 10.19 -1.70
C ASP A 14 27.47 9.94 -2.82
N PHE A 15 26.27 9.46 -2.46
CA PHE A 15 25.29 8.87 -3.37
C PHE A 15 23.84 9.28 -3.10
N GLY A 16 23.56 10.30 -2.30
CA GLY A 16 22.18 10.67 -1.92
C GLY A 16 21.29 10.88 -3.15
N ASP A 17 21.68 11.83 -3.99
CA ASP A 17 20.90 12.23 -5.16
C ASP A 17 20.83 11.11 -6.21
N TRP A 18 21.98 10.49 -6.53
CA TRP A 18 22.06 9.35 -7.43
C TRP A 18 21.21 8.16 -6.95
N GLY A 19 21.23 7.91 -5.65
CA GLY A 19 20.44 6.87 -5.00
C GLY A 19 18.95 7.11 -5.17
N LYS A 20 18.49 8.33 -4.96
CA LYS A 20 17.08 8.72 -5.16
C LYS A 20 16.65 8.55 -6.61
N SER A 21 17.42 9.08 -7.54
CA SER A 21 17.09 8.96 -8.96
C SER A 21 17.04 7.50 -9.42
N LEU A 22 17.95 6.65 -8.91
CA LEU A 22 17.93 5.21 -9.18
C LEU A 22 16.70 4.52 -8.55
N VAL A 23 16.36 4.84 -7.30
CA VAL A 23 15.17 4.30 -6.64
C VAL A 23 13.90 4.69 -7.40
N ALA A 24 13.76 5.96 -7.78
CA ALA A 24 12.65 6.46 -8.58
C ALA A 24 12.56 5.73 -9.93
N HIS A 25 13.68 5.57 -10.64
CA HIS A 25 13.73 4.82 -11.89
C HIS A 25 13.25 3.37 -11.72
N LEU A 26 13.75 2.68 -10.70
CA LEU A 26 13.34 1.30 -10.42
C LEU A 26 11.84 1.23 -10.14
N ILE A 27 11.30 2.13 -9.32
CA ILE A 27 9.87 2.20 -9.05
C ILE A 27 9.06 2.36 -10.35
N LEU A 28 9.43 3.33 -11.19
CA LEU A 28 8.75 3.59 -12.45
C LEU A 28 8.81 2.39 -13.41
N MET A 29 9.96 1.68 -13.47
CA MET A 29 10.08 0.43 -14.21
C MET A 29 9.13 -0.66 -13.65
N TYR A 30 8.99 -0.74 -12.33
CA TYR A 30 8.07 -1.69 -11.69
C TYR A 30 6.61 -1.31 -11.89
N GLU A 31 6.23 -0.04 -11.88
CA GLU A 31 4.90 0.43 -12.25
C GLU A 31 4.52 -0.05 -13.66
N ARG A 32 5.43 0.11 -14.64
CA ARG A 32 5.23 -0.37 -16.01
C ARG A 32 5.01 -1.88 -16.08
N ARG A 33 5.77 -2.65 -15.31
CA ARG A 33 5.62 -4.11 -15.23
C ARG A 33 4.36 -4.53 -14.47
N ALA A 34 3.90 -3.73 -13.53
CA ALA A 34 2.68 -4.00 -12.79
C ALA A 34 1.47 -4.03 -13.74
N ILE A 35 1.42 -3.10 -14.70
CA ILE A 35 0.36 -3.04 -15.74
C ILE A 35 0.17 -4.41 -16.43
N SER A 36 1.26 -5.04 -16.89
CA SER A 36 1.17 -6.33 -17.59
C SER A 36 0.82 -7.49 -16.65
N ARG A 37 1.23 -7.41 -15.38
CA ARG A 37 0.94 -8.47 -14.40
C ARG A 37 -0.53 -8.48 -13.97
N PHE A 38 -1.16 -7.31 -13.86
CA PHE A 38 -2.58 -7.21 -13.54
C PHE A 38 -3.46 -7.83 -14.63
N SER A 39 -3.05 -7.76 -15.89
CA SER A 39 -3.81 -8.37 -16.99
C SER A 39 -3.70 -9.88 -17.10
N GLU A 40 -2.60 -10.49 -16.63
CA GLU A 40 -2.27 -11.88 -16.96
C GLU A 40 -2.70 -12.91 -15.91
N ASN A 41 -2.71 -12.57 -14.61
CA ASN A 41 -2.71 -13.61 -13.55
C ASN A 41 -3.93 -13.64 -12.63
N GLY A 42 -4.91 -12.73 -12.77
CA GLY A 42 -6.21 -12.79 -12.07
C GLY A 42 -6.19 -12.77 -10.53
N PHE A 43 -5.01 -12.82 -9.91
CA PHE A 43 -4.76 -12.76 -8.47
C PHE A 43 -3.76 -11.65 -8.19
N ASP A 44 -4.27 -10.47 -7.91
CA ASP A 44 -3.52 -9.40 -7.29
C ASP A 44 -3.97 -9.20 -5.84
N TRP A 45 -3.03 -8.74 -5.02
CA TRP A 45 -3.33 -8.32 -3.65
C TRP A 45 -4.42 -7.25 -3.63
N PHE A 46 -4.55 -6.47 -4.72
CA PHE A 46 -5.56 -5.43 -4.86
C PHE A 46 -6.96 -6.00 -5.03
N GLY A 47 -7.15 -7.06 -5.80
CA GLY A 47 -8.42 -7.77 -5.93
C GLY A 47 -8.85 -8.42 -4.62
N THR A 48 -7.87 -8.93 -3.85
CA THR A 48 -8.12 -9.41 -2.48
C THR A 48 -8.57 -8.26 -1.57
N LEU A 49 -7.86 -7.13 -1.57
CA LEU A 49 -8.26 -5.92 -0.86
C LEU A 49 -9.66 -5.45 -1.29
N TRP A 50 -9.92 -5.45 -2.58
CA TRP A 50 -11.18 -5.01 -3.17
C TRP A 50 -12.36 -5.87 -2.73
N SER A 51 -12.17 -7.19 -2.67
CA SER A 51 -13.21 -8.10 -2.17
C SER A 51 -13.52 -7.87 -0.70
N HIS A 52 -12.56 -7.39 0.10
CA HIS A 52 -12.78 -7.08 1.52
C HIS A 52 -13.49 -5.75 1.72
N ILE A 53 -13.19 -4.73 0.90
CA ILE A 53 -13.89 -3.44 0.96
C ILE A 53 -15.39 -3.64 0.66
N ASN A 54 -15.75 -4.62 -0.18
CA ASN A 54 -17.14 -5.03 -0.49
C ASN A 54 -18.06 -3.83 -0.81
N CYS A 55 -17.50 -2.79 -1.42
CA CYS A 55 -18.20 -1.55 -1.77
C CYS A 55 -17.93 -1.23 -3.24
N PRO A 56 -18.95 -0.81 -4.00
CA PRO A 56 -18.75 -0.22 -5.32
C PRO A 56 -17.79 0.97 -5.27
N ILE A 57 -16.93 1.11 -6.29
CA ILE A 57 -15.89 2.17 -6.37
C ILE A 57 -16.46 3.58 -6.31
N ASP A 58 -17.64 3.80 -6.86
CA ASP A 58 -18.38 5.06 -6.86
C ASP A 58 -18.93 5.44 -5.48
N ARG A 59 -19.06 4.45 -4.58
CA ARG A 59 -19.52 4.63 -3.20
C ARG A 59 -18.40 4.57 -2.16
N LEU A 60 -17.16 4.35 -2.58
CA LEU A 60 -16.02 4.15 -1.67
C LEU A 60 -15.77 5.38 -0.76
N GLN A 61 -16.06 6.58 -1.28
CA GLN A 61 -16.04 7.84 -0.51
C GLN A 61 -17.04 7.85 0.66
N GLU A 62 -18.18 7.17 0.52
CA GLU A 62 -19.21 7.10 1.57
C GLU A 62 -18.78 6.20 2.73
N GLN A 63 -17.88 5.27 2.46
CA GLN A 63 -17.33 4.33 3.44
C GLN A 63 -16.13 4.91 4.21
N GLN A 64 -15.75 6.17 3.94
CA GLN A 64 -14.61 6.84 4.58
C GLN A 64 -13.30 6.03 4.53
N VAL A 65 -13.12 5.23 3.46
CA VAL A 65 -11.92 4.41 3.28
C VAL A 65 -10.73 5.32 3.02
N VAL A 66 -9.65 5.09 3.77
CA VAL A 66 -8.37 5.77 3.60
C VAL A 66 -7.28 4.75 3.40
N PHE A 67 -6.46 4.96 2.37
CA PHE A 67 -5.24 4.20 2.15
C PHE A 67 -4.06 4.95 2.76
N ILE A 68 -3.26 4.26 3.57
CA ILE A 68 -1.99 4.76 4.09
C ILE A 68 -0.92 3.80 3.58
N THR A 69 0.07 4.34 2.86
CA THR A 69 1.12 3.54 2.23
C THR A 69 2.51 4.05 2.57
N PHE A 70 3.42 3.10 2.73
CA PHE A 70 4.86 3.35 2.84
C PHE A 70 5.55 3.29 1.48
N ASN A 71 4.84 2.84 0.44
CA ASN A 71 5.38 2.76 -0.91
C ASN A 71 5.42 4.15 -1.56
N TYR A 72 6.44 4.34 -2.39
CA TYR A 72 6.64 5.54 -3.19
C TYR A 72 5.94 5.48 -4.56
N ASP A 73 5.50 4.29 -4.99
CA ASP A 73 4.78 4.08 -6.25
C ASP A 73 3.35 4.64 -6.19
N ARG A 74 2.71 4.77 -7.35
CA ARG A 74 1.36 5.31 -7.52
C ARG A 74 0.35 4.22 -7.88
N THR A 75 0.67 2.97 -7.53
CA THR A 75 -0.08 1.80 -7.99
C THR A 75 -1.49 1.80 -7.40
N ILE A 76 -1.70 2.27 -6.16
CA ILE A 76 -3.02 2.34 -5.55
C ILE A 76 -3.94 3.28 -6.35
N GLU A 77 -3.47 4.49 -6.66
CA GLU A 77 -4.23 5.48 -7.41
C GLU A 77 -4.53 4.99 -8.83
N HIS A 78 -3.54 4.35 -9.47
CA HIS A 78 -3.72 3.75 -10.78
C HIS A 78 -4.82 2.68 -10.76
N LEU A 79 -4.79 1.76 -9.80
CA LEU A 79 -5.77 0.69 -9.69
C LEU A 79 -7.17 1.21 -9.34
N LEU A 80 -7.28 2.21 -8.45
CA LEU A 80 -8.56 2.88 -8.18
C LEU A 80 -9.13 3.55 -9.43
N CYS A 81 -8.28 4.21 -10.22
CA CYS A 81 -8.66 4.83 -11.48
C CYS A 81 -9.13 3.78 -12.51
N MET A 82 -8.40 2.67 -12.65
CA MET A 82 -8.76 1.57 -13.55
C MET A 82 -10.09 0.94 -13.13
N ALA A 83 -10.29 0.67 -11.83
CA ALA A 83 -11.55 0.14 -11.31
C ALA A 83 -12.73 1.08 -11.61
N ALA A 84 -12.54 2.39 -11.41
CA ALA A 84 -13.57 3.40 -11.70
C ALA A 84 -13.90 3.51 -13.21
N ALA A 85 -12.89 3.35 -14.07
CA ALA A 85 -13.05 3.35 -15.52
C ALA A 85 -13.87 2.14 -15.97
N HIS A 86 -13.49 0.93 -15.52
CA HIS A 86 -14.17 -0.30 -15.87
C HIS A 86 -15.59 -0.39 -15.32
N ALA A 87 -15.85 0.09 -14.10
CA ALA A 87 -17.17 0.00 -13.47
C ALA A 87 -18.26 0.83 -14.17
N GLY A 88 -17.90 1.83 -14.98
CA GLY A 88 -18.90 2.70 -15.64
C GLY A 88 -18.58 3.09 -17.07
N GLY A 89 -17.64 2.41 -17.74
CA GLY A 89 -17.23 2.74 -19.11
C GLY A 89 -16.71 4.18 -19.25
N ARG A 90 -16.04 4.69 -18.21
CA ARG A 90 -15.62 6.10 -18.14
C ARG A 90 -14.30 6.32 -18.84
N SER A 91 -14.08 7.53 -19.36
CA SER A 91 -12.75 7.97 -19.78
C SER A 91 -11.78 8.03 -18.58
N PRO A 92 -10.45 7.98 -18.78
CA PRO A 92 -9.48 8.09 -17.69
C PRO A 92 -9.66 9.35 -16.83
N ALA A 93 -9.95 10.49 -17.45
CA ALA A 93 -10.18 11.75 -16.75
C ALA A 93 -11.46 11.71 -15.89
N GLU A 94 -12.53 11.10 -16.38
CA GLU A 94 -13.76 10.93 -15.61
C GLU A 94 -13.58 9.93 -14.47
N ALA A 95 -12.92 8.81 -14.72
CA ALA A 95 -12.60 7.80 -13.72
C ALA A 95 -11.77 8.40 -12.57
N TRP A 96 -10.79 9.24 -12.90
CA TRP A 96 -9.95 9.92 -11.92
C TRP A 96 -10.74 10.88 -11.03
N LYS A 97 -11.76 11.56 -11.54
CA LYS A 97 -12.64 12.43 -10.73
C LYS A 97 -13.37 11.66 -9.62
N PHE A 98 -13.57 10.36 -9.77
CA PHE A 98 -14.13 9.49 -8.73
C PHE A 98 -13.02 8.92 -7.84
N ALA A 99 -11.99 8.32 -8.45
CA ALA A 99 -10.90 7.69 -7.73
C ALA A 99 -10.13 8.66 -6.81
N SER A 100 -9.89 9.90 -7.25
CA SER A 100 -9.19 10.93 -6.46
C SER A 100 -9.95 11.42 -5.23
N ARG A 101 -11.22 11.03 -5.05
CA ARG A 101 -11.98 11.31 -3.83
C ARG A 101 -11.61 10.35 -2.69
N VAL A 102 -11.04 9.21 -3.04
CA VAL A 102 -10.51 8.25 -2.09
C VAL A 102 -9.16 8.77 -1.62
N LYS A 103 -9.00 8.91 -0.32
CA LYS A 103 -7.78 9.47 0.25
C LYS A 103 -6.66 8.42 0.24
N VAL A 104 -5.53 8.77 -0.37
CA VAL A 104 -4.30 7.97 -0.35
C VAL A 104 -3.19 8.82 0.26
N ILE A 105 -2.64 8.39 1.39
CA ILE A 105 -1.56 9.06 2.11
C ILE A 105 -0.27 8.29 1.88
N HIS A 106 0.68 8.91 1.17
CA HIS A 106 2.04 8.40 1.05
C HIS A 106 2.90 9.00 2.17
N LEU A 107 3.20 8.20 3.20
CA LEU A 107 3.91 8.68 4.40
C LEU A 107 5.30 9.27 4.12
N HIS A 108 5.90 8.83 3.01
CA HIS A 108 7.21 9.25 2.57
C HIS A 108 7.17 10.08 1.28
N GLY A 109 5.99 10.48 0.82
CA GLY A 109 5.78 11.09 -0.49
C GLY A 109 5.79 10.07 -1.63
N SER A 110 5.76 10.56 -2.88
CA SER A 110 5.58 9.73 -4.08
C SER A 110 6.55 10.13 -5.19
N VAL A 111 6.82 9.20 -6.11
CA VAL A 111 7.61 9.46 -7.34
C VAL A 111 6.89 10.42 -8.32
N GLY A 112 5.74 10.95 -7.95
CA GLY A 112 5.10 12.09 -8.59
C GLY A 112 3.60 12.09 -8.38
N LYS A 113 2.93 13.15 -8.80
CA LYS A 113 1.48 13.19 -8.81
C LYS A 113 0.93 12.24 -9.86
N TYR A 114 -0.08 11.45 -9.50
CA TYR A 114 -0.83 10.65 -10.46
C TYR A 114 -1.85 11.53 -11.21
N LEU A 115 -1.70 11.64 -12.54
CA LEU A 115 -2.59 12.38 -13.45
C LEU A 115 -2.84 11.54 -14.71
N PRO A 116 -3.89 10.69 -14.73
CA PRO A 116 -4.10 9.72 -15.82
C PRO A 116 -4.50 10.37 -17.16
N GLU A 117 -4.96 11.62 -17.14
CA GLU A 117 -5.28 12.39 -18.33
C GLU A 117 -4.05 12.96 -19.05
N ARG A 118 -2.87 12.90 -18.44
CA ARG A 118 -1.62 13.40 -19.03
C ARG A 118 -0.71 12.25 -19.45
N THR A 119 -0.12 12.44 -20.63
CA THR A 119 0.86 11.51 -21.20
C THR A 119 2.26 12.12 -21.30
N ASP A 120 2.39 13.41 -20.98
CA ASP A 120 3.62 14.17 -21.04
C ASP A 120 4.22 14.42 -19.63
N PRO A 121 5.53 14.21 -19.44
CA PRO A 121 6.23 14.59 -18.21
C PRO A 121 6.15 16.11 -17.95
N ILE A 122 5.76 16.51 -16.75
CA ILE A 122 5.82 17.91 -16.28
C ILE A 122 6.41 17.99 -14.87
N ALA A 123 6.64 19.20 -14.36
CA ALA A 123 7.07 19.39 -12.97
C ALA A 123 6.09 18.71 -12.00
N GLY A 124 6.59 17.79 -11.19
CA GLY A 124 5.79 17.04 -10.21
C GLY A 124 4.92 15.92 -10.78
N HIS A 125 4.99 15.60 -12.07
CA HIS A 125 4.22 14.50 -12.67
C HIS A 125 5.00 13.77 -13.77
N LEU A 126 4.93 12.45 -13.71
CA LEU A 126 5.32 11.54 -14.79
C LEU A 126 4.13 10.65 -15.15
N PRO A 127 3.95 10.23 -16.40
CA PRO A 127 2.99 9.19 -16.73
C PRO A 127 3.22 7.93 -15.86
N TYR A 128 2.15 7.21 -15.55
CA TYR A 128 2.27 5.95 -14.80
C TYR A 128 3.03 4.91 -15.63
N GLY A 129 4.09 4.34 -15.08
CA GLY A 129 4.98 3.45 -15.83
C GLY A 129 5.86 4.15 -16.88
N HIS A 130 6.05 5.47 -16.79
CA HIS A 130 7.04 6.20 -17.60
C HIS A 130 8.42 5.57 -17.44
N THR A 131 9.19 5.42 -18.52
CA THR A 131 10.57 4.93 -18.43
C THR A 131 11.51 6.04 -18.85
N PRO A 132 11.85 6.96 -17.91
CA PRO A 132 12.80 8.02 -18.21
C PRO A 132 14.17 7.41 -18.47
N ASP A 133 14.92 8.01 -19.39
CA ASP A 133 16.34 7.72 -19.50
C ASP A 133 17.12 8.34 -18.33
N VAL A 134 18.42 8.02 -18.26
CA VAL A 134 19.28 8.48 -17.15
C VAL A 134 19.40 10.01 -17.13
N SER A 135 19.39 10.67 -18.28
CA SER A 135 19.42 12.14 -18.39
C SER A 135 18.13 12.77 -17.86
N GLU A 136 16.96 12.23 -18.25
CA GLU A 136 15.65 12.68 -17.77
C GLU A 136 15.53 12.55 -16.25
N LEU A 137 16.08 11.47 -15.66
CA LEU A 137 16.09 11.29 -14.20
C LEU A 137 16.86 12.38 -13.47
N TRP A 138 17.98 12.83 -14.04
CA TRP A 138 18.81 13.86 -13.44
C TRP A 138 18.12 15.23 -13.44
N GLU A 139 17.48 15.59 -14.55
CA GLU A 139 16.72 16.83 -14.65
C GLU A 139 15.39 16.76 -13.86
N SER A 140 14.90 15.56 -13.58
CA SER A 140 13.66 15.31 -12.86
C SER A 140 13.81 15.12 -11.36
N GLU A 141 15.01 15.22 -10.79
CA GLU A 141 15.16 15.08 -9.34
C GLU A 141 14.34 16.14 -8.57
N SER A 142 14.26 17.35 -9.13
CA SER A 142 13.35 18.42 -8.68
C SER A 142 11.85 18.11 -8.80
N ARG A 143 11.48 17.04 -9.51
CA ARG A 143 10.10 16.63 -9.79
C ARG A 143 9.61 15.53 -8.86
N PHE A 144 10.49 14.88 -8.11
CA PHE A 144 10.14 13.83 -7.17
C PHE A 144 9.83 14.44 -5.79
N ASP A 145 8.57 14.34 -5.36
CA ASP A 145 8.14 14.76 -4.03
C ASP A 145 8.10 13.56 -3.09
N TYR A 146 9.26 12.91 -2.92
CA TYR A 146 9.43 11.87 -1.92
C TYR A 146 10.73 12.02 -1.14
N LYS A 147 10.71 11.47 0.06
CA LYS A 147 11.81 11.46 1.01
C LYS A 147 12.13 10.01 1.30
N LEU A 148 13.41 9.64 1.27
CA LEU A 148 13.79 8.31 1.70
C LEU A 148 13.42 8.11 3.18
N TYR A 149 13.29 6.85 3.61
CA TYR A 149 12.73 6.52 4.93
C TYR A 149 13.37 7.31 6.10
N TRP A 150 14.68 7.57 6.07
CA TRP A 150 15.38 8.34 7.13
C TRP A 150 15.31 9.86 6.97
N GLU A 151 14.93 10.36 5.80
CA GLU A 151 14.75 11.79 5.53
C GLU A 151 13.34 12.26 5.88
N ALA A 152 12.37 11.35 5.81
CA ALA A 152 11.00 11.61 6.18
C ALA A 152 10.92 11.91 7.67
N LYS A 153 10.63 13.18 8.00
CA LYS A 153 10.39 13.56 9.39
C LYS A 153 9.05 13.00 9.85
N ARG A 154 9.08 12.24 10.95
CA ARG A 154 7.91 11.57 11.55
C ARG A 154 6.93 12.53 12.25
N ASP A 155 7.25 13.81 12.27
CA ASP A 155 6.45 14.93 12.76
C ASP A 155 5.85 15.77 11.61
N SER A 156 5.98 15.33 10.35
CA SER A 156 5.35 16.01 9.23
C SER A 156 3.82 15.95 9.36
N SER A 157 3.14 16.92 8.73
CA SER A 157 1.68 16.96 8.71
C SER A 157 1.05 15.65 8.21
N LEU A 158 1.66 14.98 7.23
CA LEU A 158 1.20 13.68 6.71
C LEU A 158 1.26 12.59 7.78
N TRP A 159 2.33 12.55 8.59
CA TRP A 159 2.46 11.56 9.67
C TRP A 159 1.49 11.82 10.81
N VAL A 160 1.28 13.08 11.18
CA VAL A 160 0.30 13.48 12.20
C VAL A 160 -1.10 13.06 11.75
N GLU A 161 -1.47 13.42 10.53
CA GLU A 161 -2.77 13.09 9.94
C GLU A 161 -2.99 11.57 9.83
N ALA A 162 -1.98 10.81 9.37
CA ALA A 162 -2.08 9.36 9.29
C ALA A 162 -2.28 8.72 10.67
N LYS A 163 -1.60 9.21 11.71
CA LYS A 163 -1.78 8.75 13.09
C LYS A 163 -3.17 9.03 13.62
N GLU A 164 -3.70 10.23 13.38
CA GLU A 164 -5.06 10.59 13.77
C GLU A 164 -6.10 9.69 13.09
N ILE A 165 -5.92 9.41 11.79
CA ILE A 165 -6.80 8.50 11.03
C ILE A 165 -6.74 7.09 11.60
N VAL A 166 -5.54 6.56 11.84
CA VAL A 166 -5.34 5.23 12.45
C VAL A 166 -5.99 5.16 13.85
N GLN A 167 -5.88 6.22 14.64
CA GLN A 167 -6.50 6.29 15.97
C GLN A 167 -8.03 6.31 15.90
N ALA A 168 -8.59 6.99 14.90
CA ALA A 168 -10.04 7.12 14.71
C ALA A 168 -10.68 5.94 13.95
N ALA A 169 -9.89 5.12 13.26
CA ALA A 169 -10.39 4.04 12.41
C ALA A 169 -11.15 2.97 13.21
N HIS A 170 -12.32 2.56 12.69
CA HIS A 170 -13.08 1.45 13.25
C HIS A 170 -12.42 0.10 12.93
N GLU A 171 -11.93 -0.06 11.69
CA GLU A 171 -11.25 -1.24 11.21
C GLU A 171 -9.95 -0.86 10.51
N ILE A 172 -8.91 -1.68 10.71
CA ILE A 172 -7.61 -1.50 10.08
C ILE A 172 -7.22 -2.79 9.37
N TYR A 173 -6.85 -2.64 8.10
CA TYR A 173 -6.34 -3.71 7.25
C TYR A 173 -4.89 -3.40 6.91
N VAL A 174 -3.97 -4.32 7.21
CA VAL A 174 -2.55 -4.15 6.97
C VAL A 174 -2.13 -5.07 5.82
N LEU A 175 -1.62 -4.49 4.73
CA LEU A 175 -1.22 -5.23 3.53
C LEU A 175 0.28 -5.12 3.27
N GLY A 176 0.90 -6.19 2.78
CA GLY A 176 2.24 -6.14 2.18
C GLY A 176 3.39 -5.93 3.16
N VAL A 177 3.16 -6.13 4.46
CA VAL A 177 4.20 -5.94 5.47
C VAL A 177 5.07 -7.18 5.55
N GLY A 178 6.34 -7.01 5.17
CA GLY A 178 7.37 -8.03 5.34
C GLY A 178 7.89 -8.08 6.79
N SER A 179 9.15 -8.44 6.97
CA SER A 179 9.77 -8.52 8.30
C SER A 179 10.09 -7.15 8.93
N ALA A 180 9.96 -6.05 8.18
CA ALA A 180 10.22 -4.70 8.67
C ALA A 180 8.97 -4.16 9.39
N VAL A 181 9.01 -4.23 10.73
CA VAL A 181 7.91 -3.80 11.61
C VAL A 181 8.06 -2.36 12.07
N GLU A 182 9.23 -1.76 11.86
CA GLU A 182 9.58 -0.42 12.34
C GLU A 182 8.66 0.67 11.79
N PRO A 183 8.34 0.73 10.47
CA PRO A 183 7.42 1.76 9.96
C PRO A 183 6.01 1.62 10.52
N LEU A 184 5.55 0.39 10.77
CA LEU A 184 4.28 0.15 11.45
C LEU A 184 4.35 0.63 12.90
N ASN A 185 5.41 0.29 13.63
CA ASN A 185 5.59 0.75 15.01
C ASN A 185 5.65 2.28 15.11
N ASP A 186 6.22 2.96 14.10
CA ASP A 186 6.23 4.42 14.04
C ASP A 186 4.82 4.99 13.84
N LEU A 187 3.99 4.32 13.02
CA LEU A 187 2.61 4.73 12.71
C LEU A 187 1.65 4.40 13.86
N PHE A 188 1.71 3.20 14.40
CA PHE A 188 0.91 2.74 15.53
C PHE A 188 1.50 3.10 16.89
N GLY A 189 2.69 3.69 17.00
CA GLY A 189 3.33 4.00 18.28
C GLY A 189 3.52 2.80 19.23
N PRO A 190 4.17 3.02 20.39
CA PRO A 190 4.37 1.97 21.41
C PRO A 190 3.10 1.66 22.23
N HIS A 191 2.09 2.53 22.18
CA HIS A 191 0.89 2.47 23.02
C HIS A 191 -0.39 2.85 22.28
N THR A 192 -0.38 2.92 20.94
CA THR A 192 -1.61 3.38 20.26
C THR A 192 -2.61 2.24 20.21
N PRO A 193 -3.86 2.49 20.60
CA PRO A 193 -4.92 1.50 20.59
C PRO A 193 -5.39 1.02 19.20
N GLY A 194 -4.51 0.93 18.20
CA GLY A 194 -4.87 0.74 16.80
C GLY A 194 -4.59 -0.66 16.28
N ILE A 195 -3.49 -1.27 16.67
CA ILE A 195 -3.08 -2.56 16.08
C ILE A 195 -3.88 -3.74 16.68
N GLU A 196 -4.46 -3.60 17.87
CA GLU A 196 -5.48 -4.53 18.37
C GLU A 196 -6.82 -4.43 17.61
N ARG A 197 -7.08 -3.29 16.94
CA ARG A 197 -8.18 -3.13 15.99
C ARG A 197 -7.82 -3.60 14.57
N CYS A 198 -6.58 -4.06 14.36
CA CYS A 198 -6.18 -4.63 13.08
C CYS A 198 -6.90 -5.97 12.88
N GLN A 199 -7.91 -5.96 12.02
CA GLN A 199 -8.75 -7.12 11.76
C GLN A 199 -7.99 -8.18 10.96
N GLN A 200 -7.10 -7.73 10.06
CA GLN A 200 -6.38 -8.63 9.17
C GLN A 200 -4.99 -8.09 8.78
N PHE A 201 -4.04 -9.01 8.75
CA PHE A 201 -2.75 -8.82 8.12
C PHE A 201 -2.69 -9.68 6.85
N LEU A 202 -2.61 -9.05 5.69
CA LEU A 202 -2.43 -9.73 4.41
C LEU A 202 -0.98 -9.49 3.95
N CYS A 203 -0.18 -10.54 3.83
CA CYS A 203 1.18 -10.44 3.32
C CYS A 203 1.33 -11.31 2.08
N ALA A 204 2.06 -10.81 1.06
CA ALA A 204 2.29 -11.55 -0.18
C ALA A 204 2.98 -12.92 0.04
N THR A 205 3.71 -13.09 1.15
CA THR A 205 4.34 -14.36 1.55
C THR A 205 3.63 -15.05 2.71
N GLY A 206 2.55 -14.48 3.23
CA GLY A 206 2.04 -14.76 4.58
C GLY A 206 2.99 -14.23 5.66
N LEU A 207 2.43 -13.81 6.81
CA LEU A 207 3.23 -13.57 8.01
C LEU A 207 3.40 -14.90 8.75
N ARG A 208 4.61 -15.23 9.21
CA ARG A 208 4.82 -16.40 10.08
C ARG A 208 4.17 -16.15 11.43
N SER A 209 3.76 -17.21 12.13
CA SER A 209 3.16 -17.10 13.48
C SER A 209 4.04 -16.33 14.47
N ALA A 210 5.37 -16.38 14.32
CA ALA A 210 6.30 -15.63 15.13
C ALA A 210 6.35 -14.12 14.81
N GLU A 211 6.01 -13.72 13.58
CA GLU A 211 5.97 -12.32 13.14
C GLU A 211 4.63 -11.69 13.51
N ILE A 212 3.53 -12.42 13.31
CA ILE A 212 2.22 -12.10 13.92
C ILE A 212 2.40 -12.02 15.44
N GLY A 213 3.13 -12.97 16.03
CA GLY A 213 3.51 -12.98 17.44
C GLY A 213 4.25 -11.72 17.86
N ARG A 214 5.16 -11.16 17.07
CA ARG A 214 5.87 -9.90 17.42
C ARG A 214 4.94 -8.69 17.33
N LEU A 215 4.11 -8.61 16.31
CA LEU A 215 3.12 -7.54 16.14
C LEU A 215 2.04 -7.59 17.24
N THR A 216 1.60 -8.79 17.62
CA THR A 216 0.60 -9.03 18.68
C THR A 216 1.18 -9.02 20.08
N THR A 217 2.46 -9.38 20.30
CA THR A 217 3.11 -9.30 21.61
C THR A 217 3.52 -7.87 21.95
N ALA A 218 3.77 -7.03 20.94
CA ALA A 218 3.76 -5.57 21.10
C ALA A 218 2.38 -5.03 21.52
N THR A 219 1.32 -5.84 21.45
CA THR A 219 -0.07 -5.48 21.79
C THR A 219 -0.83 -6.46 22.66
N LYS A 220 -0.13 -7.24 23.47
CA LYS A 220 -0.77 -8.01 24.54
C LYS A 220 -1.17 -7.10 25.70
N TYR A 221 -2.18 -6.26 25.47
CA TYR A 221 -3.27 -6.03 26.40
C TYR A 221 -4.56 -5.90 25.59
N SER A 222 -5.47 -6.88 25.79
CA SER A 222 -6.88 -6.89 25.41
C SER A 222 -7.27 -7.18 23.94
N ALA A 223 -7.59 -8.44 23.64
CA ALA A 223 -8.97 -8.92 23.44
C ALA A 223 -8.97 -10.39 22.97
N THR A 224 -9.87 -11.18 23.52
CA THR A 224 -9.96 -12.64 23.37
C THR A 224 -10.63 -13.04 22.06
N GLY A 225 -9.97 -13.92 21.28
CA GLY A 225 -10.57 -14.63 20.14
C GLY A 225 -9.57 -15.02 19.06
N ASN A 226 -8.49 -15.74 19.40
CA ASN A 226 -7.51 -16.15 18.39
C ASN A 226 -7.97 -17.42 17.63
N PRO A 227 -7.93 -17.44 16.29
CA PRO A 227 -7.88 -18.71 15.57
C PRO A 227 -6.58 -19.47 15.89
N PRO A 228 -6.57 -20.81 15.80
CA PRO A 228 -5.39 -21.61 16.13
C PRO A 228 -4.21 -21.24 15.22
N PRO A 229 -2.97 -21.24 15.74
CA PRO A 229 -1.79 -20.95 14.93
C PRO A 229 -1.64 -21.97 13.79
N PRO A 230 -1.10 -21.56 12.62
CA PRO A 230 -0.85 -22.48 11.51
C PRO A 230 0.15 -23.56 11.90
N ASN A 231 0.00 -24.74 11.30
CA ASN A 231 0.92 -25.85 11.50
C ASN A 231 2.28 -25.49 10.87
N PRO A 232 3.42 -25.65 11.56
CA PRO A 232 4.75 -25.38 11.00
C PRO A 232 5.08 -26.15 9.71
N GLU A 233 4.32 -27.18 9.36
CA GLU A 233 4.47 -27.96 8.12
C GLU A 233 3.59 -27.45 6.96
N ASP A 234 2.67 -26.50 7.19
CA ASP A 234 1.81 -25.97 6.13
C ASP A 234 2.65 -25.11 5.15
N ASN A 235 2.64 -25.44 3.85
CA ASN A 235 3.26 -24.58 2.85
C ASN A 235 2.42 -23.30 2.68
N ALA A 236 3.03 -22.21 2.22
CA ALA A 236 2.38 -20.91 2.09
C ALA A 236 1.10 -20.95 1.21
N GLN A 237 1.03 -21.81 0.19
CA GLN A 237 -0.16 -21.95 -0.65
C GLN A 237 -1.32 -22.63 0.09
N ASP A 238 -1.05 -23.57 0.98
CA ASP A 238 -2.07 -24.27 1.77
C ASP A 238 -2.59 -23.41 2.92
N VAL A 239 -1.71 -22.62 3.55
CA VAL A 239 -2.12 -21.54 4.47
C VAL A 239 -3.03 -20.57 3.72
N MET A 240 -2.62 -20.11 2.54
CA MET A 240 -3.42 -19.17 1.76
C MET A 240 -4.78 -19.78 1.34
N ARG A 241 -4.85 -21.04 0.90
CA ARG A 241 -6.14 -21.69 0.59
C ARG A 241 -7.06 -21.85 1.80
N ARG A 242 -6.50 -22.12 2.98
CA ARG A 242 -7.30 -22.34 4.21
C ARG A 242 -7.88 -21.04 4.77
N TYR A 243 -7.14 -19.93 4.68
CA TYR A 243 -7.58 -18.62 5.14
C TYR A 243 -8.32 -17.80 4.07
N PHE A 244 -8.14 -18.14 2.79
CA PHE A 244 -8.70 -17.41 1.65
C PHE A 244 -9.50 -18.33 0.70
N ASP A 245 -10.29 -19.27 1.23
CA ASP A 245 -11.22 -20.09 0.44
C ASP A 245 -12.46 -19.26 0.04
N PRO A 246 -12.62 -18.87 -1.25
CA PRO A 246 -13.74 -18.04 -1.69
C PRO A 246 -15.10 -18.71 -1.44
N SER A 247 -15.16 -20.04 -1.43
CA SER A 247 -16.41 -20.81 -1.29
C SER A 247 -17.06 -20.68 0.09
N ARG A 248 -16.28 -20.31 1.12
CA ARG A 248 -16.79 -20.00 2.46
C ARG A 248 -17.56 -18.68 2.54
N PHE A 249 -17.37 -17.81 1.57
CA PHE A 249 -17.94 -16.45 1.58
C PHE A 249 -19.21 -16.34 0.71
N PHE A 250 -19.36 -17.18 -0.32
CA PHE A 250 -20.55 -17.19 -1.17
C PHE A 250 -21.79 -17.88 -0.55
N ASN A 251 -21.64 -18.63 0.55
CA ASN A 251 -22.75 -19.37 1.18
C ASN A 251 -23.49 -18.63 2.32
N ARG A 252 -23.25 -17.33 2.56
CA ARG A 252 -23.99 -16.54 3.57
C ARG A 252 -25.22 -15.79 3.02
N ARG A 253 -25.86 -16.30 1.98
CA ARG A 253 -27.21 -15.86 1.58
C ARG A 253 -28.24 -16.95 1.85
N SER A 254 -28.89 -16.84 3.01
CA SER A 254 -30.24 -17.31 3.38
C SER A 254 -30.24 -17.79 4.83
N ASN A 255 -30.62 -16.89 5.75
CA ASN A 255 -31.44 -17.19 6.93
C ASN A 255 -31.66 -15.89 7.71
N THR A 256 -32.54 -15.05 7.16
CA THR A 256 -33.38 -14.13 7.91
C THR A 256 -34.78 -14.31 7.34
N GLY A 257 -35.46 -15.33 7.86
CA GLY A 257 -36.92 -15.34 7.97
C GLY A 257 -37.30 -14.74 9.32
#